data_AF-A0A6I1NGN2-F1
#
_entry.id   AF-A0A6I1NGN2-F1
#
_cell.length_a   1.000
_cell.length_b   1.000
_cell.length_c   1.000
_cell.angle_alpha   90.00
_cell.angle_beta   90.00
_cell.angle_gamma   90.00
#
_symmetry.space_group_name_H-M   'P 1'
#
loop_
_entity.id
_entity.type
_entity.pdbx_description
1 polymer ?
#
loop_
_entity_poly.entity_id
_entity_poly.type
_entity_poly.pdbx_seq_one_letter_code
_entity_poly.pdbx_strand_id
1 'polypeptide(L)'
;MTRNKRPASSPQPHSTSRAWRSTAALLLSLLLAPTLTFADEAAPHAPAATVVPAPADHAAPVVAPTATVPVQTENAAPAGDADALPAEDNSLGMAHDLSPWGMYKNADIIVKIVMIGLAIASIITWTIWVAKGFELLGAKRRLRREMLALKKARTLKEASETANQEGSLAHLLVHDALEEMHLSVNSREREGIKERVSFRLERLVAACGRTMSSGTGVLATIGSTAPFVGLFGTVWGIMNSFIGIAKTQTTNLAVVAPGIAEALLATAFGLVAAIPAVVIYNVFARSIAGYKAQVSDASAQVLLLVSRDLDHQPSERPAHAPHMVKVG
;
A
#
# COMPACT_ATOMS: atom_id res chain seq x y z
N MET A 1 -14.92 -10.93 65.71
CA MET A 1 -14.06 -9.97 64.98
C MET A 1 -13.81 -10.50 63.57
N THR A 2 -14.68 -10.11 62.64
CA THR A 2 -14.70 -10.55 61.23
C THR A 2 -13.90 -9.55 60.38
N ARG A 3 -12.79 -9.99 59.78
CA ARG A 3 -11.91 -9.17 58.95
C ARG A 3 -12.38 -9.24 57.48
N ASN A 4 -13.00 -8.17 57.03
CA ASN A 4 -13.51 -7.97 55.67
C ASN A 4 -12.34 -7.87 54.67
N LYS A 5 -12.24 -8.79 53.69
CA LYS A 5 -11.28 -8.72 52.58
C LYS A 5 -11.94 -8.03 51.38
N ARG A 6 -11.37 -6.92 50.92
CA ARG A 6 -11.72 -6.24 49.67
C ARG A 6 -11.35 -7.11 48.46
N PRO A 7 -12.15 -7.17 47.38
CA PRO A 7 -11.74 -7.79 46.13
C PRO A 7 -10.76 -6.88 45.36
N ALA A 8 -9.77 -7.52 44.75
CA ALA A 8 -8.70 -6.92 43.96
C ALA A 8 -9.23 -6.31 42.64
N SER A 9 -8.65 -5.18 42.27
CA SER A 9 -8.83 -4.44 41.02
C SER A 9 -8.46 -5.27 39.79
N SER A 10 -9.29 -5.21 38.75
CA SER A 10 -9.05 -5.77 37.42
C SER A 10 -7.90 -5.06 36.68
N PRO A 11 -7.09 -5.78 35.88
CA PRO A 11 -6.07 -5.16 35.03
C PRO A 11 -6.74 -4.60 33.76
N GLN A 12 -6.58 -3.30 33.51
CA GLN A 12 -7.03 -2.68 32.27
C GLN A 12 -6.09 -3.04 31.10
N PRO A 13 -6.62 -3.36 29.90
CA PRO A 13 -5.81 -3.55 28.71
C PRO A 13 -5.32 -2.21 28.13
N HIS A 14 -4.08 -2.25 27.67
CA HIS A 14 -3.21 -1.14 27.28
C HIS A 14 -3.81 -0.32 26.10
N SER A 15 -3.88 1.00 26.29
CA SER A 15 -4.60 1.97 25.45
C SER A 15 -3.84 2.46 24.19
N THR A 16 -2.93 1.68 23.61
CA THR A 16 -2.11 2.16 22.48
C THR A 16 -2.83 2.10 21.12
N SER A 17 -3.93 1.33 21.01
CA SER A 17 -4.68 1.21 19.74
C SER A 17 -5.68 2.33 19.49
N ARG A 18 -6.12 3.07 20.51
CA ARG A 18 -7.14 4.12 20.33
C ARG A 18 -6.57 5.35 19.62
N ALA A 19 -5.39 5.83 20.04
CA ALA A 19 -4.75 6.98 19.41
C ALA A 19 -4.45 6.75 17.91
N TRP A 20 -4.03 5.52 17.55
CA TRP A 20 -3.81 5.11 16.16
C TRP A 20 -5.09 5.06 15.32
N ARG A 21 -6.20 4.61 15.93
CA ARG A 21 -7.51 4.62 15.27
C ARG A 21 -8.05 6.04 15.11
N SER A 22 -7.77 6.94 16.05
CA SER A 22 -8.14 8.35 15.98
C SER A 22 -7.39 9.08 14.86
N THR A 23 -6.08 8.88 14.74
CA THR A 23 -5.27 9.53 13.68
C THR A 23 -5.57 8.96 12.30
N ALA A 24 -5.77 7.64 12.19
CA ALA A 24 -6.21 7.00 10.95
C ALA A 24 -7.63 7.42 10.55
N ALA A 25 -8.55 7.57 11.50
CA ALA A 25 -9.90 8.06 11.22
C ALA A 25 -9.93 9.53 10.79
N LEU A 26 -9.08 10.38 11.39
CA LEU A 26 -8.99 11.79 11.01
C LEU A 26 -8.43 11.96 9.58
N LEU A 27 -7.40 11.20 9.22
CA LEU A 27 -6.84 11.21 7.86
C LEU A 27 -7.79 10.59 6.82
N LEU A 28 -8.53 9.53 7.19
CA LEU A 28 -9.55 8.93 6.32
C LEU A 28 -10.76 9.85 6.13
N SER A 29 -11.15 10.62 7.16
CA SER A 29 -12.25 11.60 7.06
C SER A 29 -11.91 12.80 6.17
N LEU A 30 -10.63 13.16 6.04
CA LEU A 30 -10.20 14.20 5.08
C LEU A 30 -10.22 13.72 3.62
N LEU A 31 -10.14 12.41 3.40
CA LEU A 31 -10.14 11.79 2.06
C LEU A 31 -11.55 11.44 1.55
N LEU A 32 -12.58 11.52 2.40
CA LEU A 32 -13.97 11.16 2.10
C LEU A 32 -14.91 12.37 1.96
N ALA A 33 -14.41 13.51 1.47
CA ALA A 33 -15.28 14.56 0.96
C ALA A 33 -15.91 14.09 -0.38
N PRO A 34 -17.21 14.32 -0.62
CA PRO A 34 -17.93 13.67 -1.70
C PRO A 34 -17.48 14.21 -3.07
N THR A 35 -16.84 13.37 -3.87
CA THR A 35 -16.83 13.56 -5.33
C THR A 35 -18.25 13.29 -5.84
N LEU A 36 -18.91 14.34 -6.32
CA LEU A 36 -20.19 14.26 -7.00
C LEU A 36 -20.12 13.18 -8.10
N THR A 37 -20.94 12.14 -7.95
CA THR A 37 -21.20 11.12 -8.95
C THR A 37 -21.93 11.76 -10.12
N PHE A 38 -21.26 11.92 -11.27
CA PHE A 38 -21.96 12.07 -12.54
C PHE A 38 -22.32 10.66 -13.04
N ALA A 39 -23.62 10.44 -13.22
CA ALA A 39 -24.17 9.23 -13.81
C ALA A 39 -23.75 9.13 -15.29
N ASP A 40 -23.40 7.92 -15.69
CA ASP A 40 -23.07 7.52 -17.06
C ASP A 40 -24.37 7.46 -17.88
N GLU A 41 -24.56 8.40 -18.80
CA GLU A 41 -25.63 8.34 -19.80
C GLU A 41 -25.07 7.62 -21.03
N ALA A 42 -25.56 6.40 -21.26
CA ALA A 42 -25.17 5.55 -22.36
C ALA A 42 -25.51 6.20 -23.71
N ALA A 43 -24.49 6.58 -24.48
CA ALA A 43 -24.63 7.02 -25.86
C ALA A 43 -24.60 5.82 -26.85
N PRO A 44 -25.32 5.89 -27.99
CA PRO A 44 -25.54 4.73 -28.87
C PRO A 44 -24.33 4.39 -29.75
N HIS A 45 -24.18 3.09 -30.05
CA HIS A 45 -23.18 2.51 -30.95
C HIS A 45 -23.18 3.16 -32.35
N ALA A 46 -21.98 3.57 -32.82
CA ALA A 46 -21.71 3.87 -34.23
C ALA A 46 -21.09 2.63 -34.91
N PRO A 47 -21.43 2.33 -36.18
CA PRO A 47 -21.07 1.08 -36.84
C PRO A 47 -19.62 1.05 -37.33
N ALA A 48 -19.10 -0.17 -37.45
CA ALA A 48 -17.75 -0.51 -37.88
C ALA A 48 -17.37 0.09 -39.24
N ALA A 49 -16.23 0.77 -39.29
CA ALA A 49 -15.61 1.22 -40.54
C ALA A 49 -14.98 0.03 -41.27
N THR A 50 -15.41 -0.15 -42.52
CA THR A 50 -14.92 -1.09 -43.51
C THR A 50 -13.47 -0.81 -43.90
N VAL A 51 -12.66 -1.86 -43.94
CA VAL A 51 -11.29 -1.85 -44.47
C VAL A 51 -11.35 -1.78 -46.00
N VAL A 52 -10.76 -0.75 -46.59
CA VAL A 52 -10.48 -0.64 -48.04
C VAL A 52 -8.95 -0.75 -48.22
N PRO A 53 -8.43 -1.59 -49.14
CA PRO A 53 -7.00 -1.72 -49.37
C PRO A 53 -6.46 -0.58 -50.26
N ALA A 54 -5.23 -0.17 -49.99
CA ALA A 54 -4.51 0.90 -50.68
C ALA A 54 -4.10 0.53 -52.13
N PRO A 55 -4.06 1.50 -53.07
CA PRO A 55 -3.21 1.39 -54.25
C PRO A 55 -1.81 1.97 -53.96
N ALA A 56 -0.82 1.33 -54.59
CA ALA A 56 0.58 1.68 -54.61
C ALA A 56 0.87 2.90 -55.51
N ASP A 57 2.09 3.42 -55.34
CA ASP A 57 2.78 4.47 -56.11
C ASP A 57 2.36 5.92 -55.88
N HIS A 58 3.18 6.63 -55.09
CA HIS A 58 3.92 7.81 -55.54
C HIS A 58 5.10 8.08 -54.59
N ALA A 59 6.31 8.00 -55.12
CA ALA A 59 7.54 8.39 -54.45
C ALA A 59 7.59 9.91 -54.27
N ALA A 60 7.87 10.38 -53.05
CA ALA A 60 8.17 11.77 -52.74
C ALA A 60 9.60 11.88 -52.15
N PRO A 61 10.37 12.92 -52.51
CA PRO A 61 11.79 13.01 -52.21
C PRO A 61 12.05 13.41 -50.75
N VAL A 62 13.12 12.83 -50.19
CA VAL A 62 13.72 13.20 -48.91
C VAL A 62 14.43 14.55 -49.08
N VAL A 63 14.01 15.58 -48.34
CA VAL A 63 14.74 16.85 -48.21
C VAL A 63 15.14 17.05 -46.76
N ALA A 64 16.45 17.01 -46.52
CA ALA A 64 17.08 17.40 -45.26
C ALA A 64 17.01 18.93 -45.08
N PRO A 65 16.95 19.47 -43.84
CA PRO A 65 17.00 20.90 -43.64
C PRO A 65 18.45 21.39 -43.75
N THR A 66 18.75 22.09 -44.85
CA THR A 66 19.97 22.90 -45.00
C THR A 66 19.81 24.19 -44.20
N ALA A 67 20.72 24.43 -43.26
CA ALA A 67 20.86 25.70 -42.56
C ALA A 67 21.29 26.80 -43.55
N THR A 68 20.45 27.81 -43.75
CA THR A 68 20.80 29.03 -44.48
C THR A 68 21.31 30.08 -43.49
N VAL A 69 22.61 30.35 -43.56
CA VAL A 69 23.26 31.52 -42.93
C VAL A 69 23.00 32.74 -43.83
N PRO A 70 22.49 33.88 -43.33
CA PRO A 70 22.47 35.10 -44.11
C PRO A 70 23.87 35.72 -44.12
N VAL A 71 24.39 35.95 -45.31
CA VAL A 71 25.61 36.72 -45.58
C VAL A 71 25.33 38.19 -45.25
N GLN A 72 26.00 38.73 -44.22
CA GLN A 72 26.16 40.17 -44.04
C GLN A 72 27.48 40.61 -44.68
N THR A 73 27.39 41.59 -45.56
CA THR A 73 28.49 42.18 -46.32
C THR A 73 29.40 42.99 -45.39
N GLU A 74 30.62 42.52 -45.21
CA GLU A 74 31.69 43.20 -44.46
C GLU A 74 32.37 44.24 -45.37
N ASN A 75 32.13 45.53 -45.12
CA ASN A 75 32.88 46.63 -45.72
C ASN A 75 33.89 47.14 -44.70
N ALA A 76 35.17 47.19 -45.09
CA ALA A 76 36.29 47.49 -44.21
C ALA A 76 36.66 48.99 -44.14
N ALA A 77 36.78 49.47 -42.89
CA ALA A 77 37.75 50.45 -42.35
C ALA A 77 37.60 51.98 -42.65
N PRO A 78 38.12 52.90 -41.78
CA PRO A 78 39.09 52.67 -40.70
C PRO A 78 38.80 53.28 -39.30
N ALA A 79 39.49 52.68 -38.33
CA ALA A 79 39.92 53.13 -37.00
C ALA A 79 39.40 54.47 -36.42
N GLY A 80 38.76 54.39 -35.25
CA GLY A 80 38.52 55.50 -34.33
C GLY A 80 37.91 55.00 -33.01
N ASP A 81 38.70 55.12 -31.94
CA ASP A 81 38.37 55.11 -30.52
C ASP A 81 37.67 53.89 -29.90
N ALA A 82 38.46 53.20 -29.06
CA ALA A 82 38.00 52.25 -28.07
C ALA A 82 37.27 52.98 -26.95
N ASP A 83 35.95 53.14 -27.09
CA ASP A 83 35.07 53.37 -25.95
C ASP A 83 34.29 52.11 -25.63
N ALA A 84 34.40 51.70 -24.37
CA ALA A 84 33.74 50.55 -23.80
C ALA A 84 32.22 50.61 -24.05
N LEU A 85 31.73 49.71 -24.91
CA LEU A 85 30.30 49.42 -24.96
C LEU A 85 29.91 48.88 -23.58
N PRO A 86 28.91 49.48 -22.91
CA PRO A 86 28.49 49.03 -21.59
C PRO A 86 28.06 47.57 -21.72
N ALA A 87 28.45 46.75 -20.74
CA ALA A 87 27.92 45.41 -20.58
C ALA A 87 26.40 45.48 -20.76
N GLU A 88 25.88 44.78 -21.76
CA GLU A 88 24.46 44.46 -21.88
C GLU A 88 24.05 43.84 -20.55
N ASP A 89 23.48 44.68 -19.69
CA ASP A 89 22.93 44.29 -18.42
C ASP A 89 21.70 43.46 -18.76
N ASN A 90 21.87 42.14 -18.78
CA ASN A 90 20.81 41.13 -18.88
C ASN A 90 19.85 41.17 -17.67
N SER A 91 19.72 42.32 -17.01
CA SER A 91 18.74 42.61 -15.96
C SER A 91 17.39 43.07 -16.53
N LEU A 92 17.12 42.82 -17.82
CA LEU A 92 15.80 42.98 -18.43
C LEU A 92 14.77 42.02 -17.80
N GLY A 93 14.05 42.54 -16.81
CA GLY A 93 12.66 42.18 -16.52
C GLY A 93 12.45 40.90 -15.73
N MET A 94 12.58 41.00 -14.40
CA MET A 94 12.29 39.96 -13.41
C MET A 94 13.01 38.63 -13.66
N ALA A 95 14.14 38.44 -12.99
CA ALA A 95 14.58 37.10 -12.61
C ALA A 95 13.46 36.47 -11.76
N HIS A 96 12.49 35.82 -12.41
CA HIS A 96 11.57 34.93 -11.73
C HIS A 96 12.45 33.90 -11.03
N ASP A 97 12.37 33.86 -9.70
CA ASP A 97 13.10 32.87 -8.91
C ASP A 97 12.55 31.48 -9.29
N LEU A 98 13.24 30.82 -10.21
CA LEU A 98 12.97 29.45 -10.65
C LEU A 98 13.37 28.42 -9.58
N SER A 99 13.66 28.85 -8.35
CA SER A 99 13.72 27.92 -7.22
C SER A 99 12.37 27.21 -7.06
N PRO A 100 12.36 25.94 -6.62
CA PRO A 100 11.11 25.22 -6.34
C PRO A 100 10.20 25.97 -5.36
N TRP A 101 10.78 26.77 -4.47
CA TRP A 101 10.05 27.61 -3.51
C TRP A 101 9.42 28.83 -4.16
N GLY A 102 10.15 29.52 -5.05
CA GLY A 102 9.63 30.63 -5.85
C GLY A 102 8.49 30.17 -6.74
N MET A 103 8.64 29.04 -7.42
CA MET A 103 7.61 28.41 -8.23
C MET A 103 6.36 28.04 -7.40
N TYR A 104 6.54 27.44 -6.22
CA TYR A 104 5.41 27.13 -5.35
C TYR A 104 4.64 28.38 -4.90
N LYS A 105 5.34 29.49 -4.59
CA LYS A 105 4.67 30.74 -4.17
C LYS A 105 3.82 31.35 -5.28
N ASN A 106 4.30 31.29 -6.52
CA ASN A 106 3.63 31.87 -7.68
C ASN A 106 2.54 30.96 -8.28
N ALA A 107 2.54 29.67 -7.92
CA ALA A 107 1.56 28.71 -8.39
C ALA A 107 0.10 29.05 -8.09
N ASP A 108 -0.76 28.60 -9.00
CA ASP A 108 -2.22 28.62 -8.84
C ASP A 108 -2.66 27.84 -7.59
N ILE A 109 -3.77 28.27 -6.99
CA ILE A 109 -4.29 27.66 -5.75
C ILE A 109 -4.56 26.16 -5.89
N ILE A 110 -5.02 25.71 -7.06
CA ILE A 110 -5.30 24.29 -7.30
C ILE A 110 -3.99 23.50 -7.41
N VAL A 111 -2.98 24.04 -8.10
CA VAL A 111 -1.65 23.43 -8.19
C VAL A 111 -1.01 23.32 -6.79
N LYS A 112 -1.16 24.35 -5.96
CA LYS A 112 -0.71 24.33 -4.55
C LYS A 112 -1.39 23.21 -3.75
N ILE A 113 -2.71 23.05 -3.87
CA ILE A 113 -3.46 21.96 -3.21
C ILE A 113 -2.96 20.60 -3.67
N VAL A 114 -2.74 20.42 -4.97
CA VAL A 114 -2.19 19.17 -5.54
C VAL A 114 -0.82 18.86 -4.95
N MET A 115 0.11 19.83 -4.94
CA MET A 115 1.46 19.66 -4.41
C MET A 115 1.45 19.34 -2.90
N ILE A 116 0.65 20.05 -2.10
CA ILE A 116 0.53 19.79 -0.66
C ILE A 116 -0.07 18.41 -0.42
N GLY A 117 -1.12 18.03 -1.15
CA GLY A 117 -1.76 16.71 -1.03
C GLY A 117 -0.78 15.58 -1.33
N LEU A 118 0.03 15.72 -2.38
CA LEU A 118 1.08 14.76 -2.74
C LEU A 118 2.20 14.70 -1.69
N ALA A 119 2.58 15.84 -1.09
CA ALA A 119 3.55 15.87 0.00
C ALA A 119 3.03 15.13 1.24
N ILE A 120 1.75 15.32 1.61
CA ILE A 120 1.10 14.58 2.71
C ILE A 120 1.05 13.09 2.41
N ALA A 121 0.69 12.70 1.18
CA ALA A 121 0.68 11.29 0.77
C ALA A 121 2.07 10.64 0.88
N SER A 122 3.13 11.39 0.55
CA SER A 122 4.52 10.94 0.75
C SER A 122 4.84 10.71 2.23
N ILE A 123 4.47 11.65 3.12
CA ILE A 123 4.67 11.50 4.57
C ILE A 123 3.92 10.27 5.12
N ILE A 124 2.68 10.06 4.68
CA ILE A 124 1.87 8.88 5.05
C ILE A 124 2.59 7.60 4.61
N THR A 125 3.12 7.56 3.39
CA THR A 125 3.87 6.41 2.86
C THR A 125 5.06 6.04 3.75
N TRP A 126 5.90 7.02 4.11
CA TRP A 126 7.05 6.81 5.00
C TRP A 126 6.64 6.39 6.41
N THR A 127 5.57 6.99 6.94
CA THR A 127 5.04 6.64 8.27
C THR A 127 4.59 5.18 8.32
N ILE A 128 3.83 4.74 7.30
CA ILE A 128 3.37 3.36 7.22
C ILE A 128 4.55 2.42 7.02
N TRP A 129 5.55 2.78 6.22
CA TRP A 129 6.76 1.98 6.06
C TRP A 129 7.45 1.65 7.39
N VAL A 130 7.67 2.67 8.22
CA VAL A 130 8.31 2.48 9.53
C VAL A 130 7.42 1.67 10.47
N ALA A 131 6.14 2.07 10.61
CA ALA A 131 5.21 1.42 11.54
C ALA A 131 4.98 -0.06 11.18
N LYS A 132 4.63 -0.35 9.92
CA LYS A 132 4.41 -1.73 9.44
C LYS A 132 5.69 -2.53 9.38
N GLY A 133 6.84 -1.88 9.12
CA GLY A 133 8.15 -2.51 9.19
C GLY A 133 8.43 -3.12 10.56
N PHE A 134 8.23 -2.34 11.64
CA PHE A 134 8.42 -2.83 13.00
C PHE A 134 7.39 -3.89 13.42
N GLU A 135 6.11 -3.68 13.07
CA GLU A 135 5.04 -4.64 13.35
C GLU A 135 5.32 -6.01 12.73
N LEU A 136 5.64 -6.04 11.42
CA LEU A 136 5.89 -7.28 10.69
C LEU A 136 7.20 -7.95 11.12
N LEU A 137 8.25 -7.18 11.40
CA LEU A 137 9.52 -7.72 11.87
C LEU A 137 9.37 -8.35 13.27
N GLY A 138 8.64 -7.68 14.16
CA GLY A 138 8.29 -8.19 15.49
C GLY A 138 7.50 -9.49 15.40
N ALA A 139 6.44 -9.50 14.57
CA ALA A 139 5.61 -10.68 14.35
C ALA A 139 6.42 -11.86 13.78
N LYS A 140 7.24 -11.64 12.74
CA LYS A 140 8.11 -12.69 12.16
C LYS A 140 9.14 -13.23 13.14
N ARG A 141 9.72 -12.38 14.00
CA ARG A 141 10.68 -12.83 15.03
C ARG A 141 9.99 -13.64 16.12
N ARG A 142 8.80 -13.21 16.55
CA ARG A 142 7.98 -13.95 17.52
C ARG A 142 7.56 -15.31 16.96
N LEU A 143 7.00 -15.35 15.77
CA LEU A 143 6.57 -16.58 15.10
C LEU A 143 7.71 -17.58 14.95
N ARG A 144 8.91 -17.15 14.57
CA ARG A 144 10.07 -18.05 14.48
C ARG A 144 10.43 -18.71 15.82
N ARG A 145 10.34 -17.97 16.93
CA ARG A 145 10.59 -18.53 18.28
C ARG A 145 9.49 -19.52 18.68
N GLU A 146 8.23 -19.15 18.45
CA GLU A 146 7.07 -20.00 18.74
C GLU A 146 7.08 -21.28 17.91
N MET A 147 7.44 -21.20 16.63
CA MET A 147 7.60 -22.36 15.75
C MET A 147 8.63 -23.36 16.28
N LEU A 148 9.76 -22.89 16.81
CA LEU A 148 10.78 -23.76 17.40
C LEU A 148 10.27 -24.47 18.65
N ALA A 149 9.41 -23.82 19.45
CA ALA A 149 8.76 -24.44 20.59
C ALA A 149 7.74 -25.50 20.15
N LEU A 150 6.85 -25.17 19.20
CA LEU A 150 5.85 -26.10 18.66
C LEU A 150 6.47 -27.35 18.02
N LYS A 151 7.62 -27.21 17.35
CA LYS A 151 8.35 -28.34 16.76
C LYS A 151 8.98 -29.29 17.80
N LYS A 152 9.27 -28.79 19.01
CA LYS A 152 9.83 -29.61 20.10
C LYS A 152 8.77 -30.38 20.86
N ALA A 153 7.55 -29.83 20.96
CA ALA A 153 6.44 -30.47 21.63
C ALA A 153 6.08 -31.81 20.97
N ARG A 154 5.84 -32.83 21.80
CA ARG A 154 5.44 -34.17 21.35
C ARG A 154 3.93 -34.39 21.41
N THR A 155 3.26 -33.64 22.27
CA THR A 155 1.81 -33.68 22.51
C THR A 155 1.21 -32.27 22.45
N LEU A 156 -0.09 -32.17 22.22
CA LEU A 156 -0.80 -30.89 22.20
C LEU A 156 -0.79 -30.22 23.58
N LYS A 157 -0.80 -31.02 24.66
CA LYS A 157 -0.70 -30.51 26.04
C LYS A 157 0.66 -29.86 26.32
N GLU A 158 1.76 -30.49 25.91
CA GLU A 158 3.10 -29.89 26.05
C GLU A 158 3.23 -28.60 25.23
N ALA A 159 2.61 -28.57 24.05
CA ALA A 159 2.54 -27.37 23.23
C ALA A 159 1.79 -26.23 23.92
N SER A 160 0.71 -26.51 24.66
CA SER A 160 -0.04 -25.48 25.39
C SER A 160 0.73 -24.92 26.57
N GLU A 161 1.44 -25.77 27.32
CA GLU A 161 2.31 -25.36 28.43
C GLU A 161 3.48 -24.47 27.97
N THR A 162 3.95 -24.66 26.74
CA THR A 162 5.02 -23.83 26.16
C THR A 162 4.47 -22.56 25.49
N ALA A 163 3.21 -22.56 25.08
CA ALA A 163 2.53 -21.45 24.43
C ALA A 163 1.83 -20.50 25.42
N ASN A 164 2.39 -20.25 26.60
CA ASN A 164 1.75 -19.46 27.67
C ASN A 164 1.62 -17.96 27.41
N GLN A 165 2.20 -17.42 26.33
CA GLN A 165 2.11 -16.00 26.07
C GLN A 165 0.74 -15.66 25.45
N GLU A 166 -0.16 -15.13 26.27
CA GLU A 166 -1.48 -14.66 25.83
C GLU A 166 -1.38 -13.75 24.60
N GLY A 167 -2.28 -13.97 23.64
CA GLY A 167 -2.29 -13.27 22.35
C GLY A 167 -1.14 -13.63 21.40
N SER A 168 -0.32 -14.65 21.69
CA SER A 168 0.56 -15.25 20.66
C SER A 168 -0.23 -16.03 19.63
N LEU A 169 0.33 -16.16 18.43
CA LEU A 169 -0.25 -17.02 17.42
C LEU A 169 -0.24 -18.49 17.89
N ALA A 170 0.87 -18.96 18.45
CA ALA A 170 0.94 -20.33 18.97
C ALA A 170 -0.11 -20.58 20.07
N HIS A 171 -0.28 -19.64 21.01
CA HIS A 171 -1.34 -19.74 22.01
C HIS A 171 -2.72 -19.85 21.36
N LEU A 172 -3.05 -18.98 20.39
CA LEU A 172 -4.34 -19.01 19.72
C LEU A 172 -4.57 -20.32 18.96
N LEU A 173 -3.59 -20.79 18.19
CA LEU A 173 -3.70 -22.06 17.45
C LEU A 173 -3.88 -23.26 18.38
N VAL A 174 -3.06 -23.37 19.43
CA VAL A 174 -3.12 -24.49 20.37
C VAL A 174 -4.39 -24.44 21.22
N HIS A 175 -4.78 -23.26 21.69
CA HIS A 175 -5.99 -23.07 22.47
C HIS A 175 -7.25 -23.40 21.66
N ASP A 176 -7.37 -22.92 20.42
CA ASP A 176 -8.52 -23.23 19.55
C ASP A 176 -8.62 -24.73 19.24
N ALA A 177 -7.48 -25.41 19.10
CA ALA A 177 -7.43 -26.85 18.91
C ALA A 177 -7.86 -27.62 20.19
N LEU A 178 -7.36 -27.22 21.35
CA LEU A 178 -7.75 -27.81 22.64
C LEU A 178 -9.22 -27.57 22.96
N GLU A 179 -9.73 -26.37 22.69
CA GLU A 179 -11.13 -26.03 22.87
C GLU A 179 -12.04 -26.95 22.02
N GLU A 180 -11.70 -27.14 20.74
CA GLU A 180 -12.46 -28.05 19.87
C GLU A 180 -12.39 -29.52 20.33
N MET A 181 -11.22 -29.97 20.81
CA MET A 181 -11.07 -31.29 21.41
C MET A 181 -11.92 -31.45 22.67
N HIS A 182 -11.99 -30.41 23.52
CA HIS A 182 -12.84 -30.40 24.72
C HIS A 182 -14.33 -30.41 24.40
N LEU A 183 -14.77 -29.64 23.39
CA LEU A 183 -16.15 -29.64 22.91
C LEU A 183 -16.54 -30.99 22.29
N SER A 184 -15.56 -31.72 21.76
CA SER A 184 -15.74 -33.00 21.09
C SER A 184 -15.52 -34.23 21.97
N VAL A 185 -15.41 -34.10 23.30
CA VAL A 185 -15.12 -35.22 24.23
C VAL A 185 -16.13 -36.38 24.10
N ASN A 186 -17.39 -36.09 23.78
CA ASN A 186 -18.44 -37.11 23.60
C ASN A 186 -18.57 -37.62 22.15
N SER A 187 -17.75 -37.12 21.23
CA SER A 187 -17.78 -37.53 19.82
C SER A 187 -17.01 -38.84 19.64
N ARG A 188 -17.66 -39.83 19.02
CA ARG A 188 -17.03 -41.12 18.70
C ARG A 188 -16.17 -41.07 17.44
N GLU A 189 -16.36 -40.04 16.62
CA GLU A 189 -15.74 -39.93 15.30
C GLU A 189 -14.50 -39.03 15.36
N ARG A 190 -13.32 -39.65 15.47
CA ARG A 190 -12.03 -38.94 15.53
C ARG A 190 -11.77 -38.11 14.28
N GLU A 191 -12.19 -38.62 13.12
CA GLU A 191 -12.00 -37.93 11.84
C GLU A 191 -12.75 -36.59 11.80
N GLY A 192 -14.01 -36.57 12.24
CA GLY A 192 -14.78 -35.33 12.35
C GLY A 192 -14.16 -34.30 13.31
N ILE A 193 -13.45 -34.73 14.36
CA ILE A 193 -12.69 -33.81 15.23
C ILE A 193 -11.51 -33.21 14.45
N LYS A 194 -10.74 -34.03 13.71
CA LYS A 194 -9.62 -33.56 12.88
C LYS A 194 -10.09 -32.53 11.84
N GLU A 195 -11.21 -32.77 11.18
CA GLU A 195 -11.82 -31.85 10.21
C GLU A 195 -12.27 -30.52 10.83
N ARG A 196 -12.93 -30.55 12.00
CA ARG A 196 -13.35 -29.31 12.68
C ARG A 196 -12.15 -28.50 13.16
N VAL A 197 -11.14 -29.16 13.70
CA VAL A 197 -9.89 -28.51 14.10
C VAL A 197 -9.20 -27.89 12.88
N SER A 198 -9.01 -28.64 11.79
CA SER A 198 -8.36 -28.11 10.58
C SER A 198 -9.10 -26.88 10.04
N PHE A 199 -10.43 -26.94 9.96
CA PHE A 199 -11.26 -25.82 9.52
C PHE A 199 -11.13 -24.57 10.42
N ARG A 200 -11.14 -24.75 11.75
CA ARG A 200 -10.93 -23.64 12.70
C ARG A 200 -9.56 -22.99 12.50
N LEU A 201 -8.51 -23.81 12.40
CA LEU A 201 -7.14 -23.29 12.26
C LEU A 201 -6.92 -22.61 10.90
N GLU A 202 -7.47 -23.13 9.80
CA GLU A 202 -7.43 -22.47 8.48
C GLU A 202 -8.10 -21.09 8.51
N ARG A 203 -9.26 -20.98 9.18
CA ARG A 203 -9.95 -19.70 9.35
C ARG A 203 -9.11 -18.71 10.17
N LEU A 204 -8.42 -19.19 11.21
CA LEU A 204 -7.51 -18.37 12.03
C LEU A 204 -6.29 -17.90 11.22
N VAL A 205 -5.68 -18.77 10.41
CA VAL A 205 -4.57 -18.43 9.50
C VAL A 205 -5.02 -17.34 8.52
N ALA A 206 -6.21 -17.48 7.93
CA ALA A 206 -6.78 -16.48 7.02
C ALA A 206 -7.05 -15.14 7.73
N ALA A 207 -7.57 -15.17 8.96
CA ALA A 207 -7.79 -13.97 9.76
C ALA A 207 -6.48 -13.25 10.10
N CYS A 208 -5.43 -13.99 10.50
CA CYS A 208 -4.11 -13.43 10.78
C CYS A 208 -3.52 -12.73 9.54
N GLY A 209 -3.63 -13.36 8.37
CA GLY A 209 -3.20 -12.77 7.10
C GLY A 209 -3.92 -11.45 6.78
N ARG A 210 -5.25 -11.41 6.92
CA ARG A 210 -6.04 -10.18 6.69
C ARG A 210 -5.66 -9.06 7.65
N THR A 211 -5.49 -9.37 8.93
CA THR A 211 -5.09 -8.38 9.95
C THR A 211 -3.73 -7.78 9.63
N MET A 212 -2.77 -8.62 9.22
CA MET A 212 -1.41 -8.15 8.88
C MET A 212 -1.41 -7.28 7.61
N SER A 213 -2.24 -7.59 6.61
CA SER A 213 -2.43 -6.76 5.40
C SER A 213 -3.20 -5.46 5.65
N SER A 214 -3.82 -5.28 6.82
CA SER A 214 -4.56 -4.05 7.11
C SER A 214 -3.64 -2.83 7.10
N GLY A 215 -4.08 -1.77 6.43
CA GLY A 215 -3.34 -0.50 6.31
C GLY A 215 -2.36 -0.43 5.13
N THR A 216 -1.90 -1.57 4.56
CA THR A 216 -1.01 -1.52 3.38
C THR A 216 -1.75 -1.13 2.10
N GLY A 217 -3.08 -1.29 2.07
CA GLY A 217 -3.92 -0.85 0.94
C GLY A 217 -3.80 0.63 0.62
N VAL A 218 -3.53 1.48 1.62
CA VAL A 218 -3.32 2.92 1.43
C VAL A 218 -2.12 3.18 0.51
N LEU A 219 -1.05 2.37 0.61
CA LEU A 219 0.13 2.52 -0.24
C LEU A 219 -0.18 2.11 -1.69
N ALA A 220 -1.02 1.08 -1.87
CA ALA A 220 -1.46 0.67 -3.19
C ALA A 220 -2.26 1.80 -3.86
N THR A 221 -3.16 2.44 -3.12
CA THR A 221 -3.95 3.57 -3.61
C THR A 221 -3.06 4.77 -3.92
N ILE A 222 -2.17 5.19 -3.00
CA ILE A 222 -1.26 6.32 -3.26
C ILE A 222 -0.37 6.02 -4.47
N GLY A 223 0.18 4.81 -4.54
CA GLY A 223 1.03 4.38 -5.64
C GLY A 223 0.34 4.39 -7.00
N SER A 224 -0.95 4.05 -7.05
CA SER A 224 -1.72 4.04 -8.30
C SER A 224 -2.30 5.41 -8.67
N THR A 225 -2.67 6.25 -7.71
CA THR A 225 -3.38 7.51 -7.98
C THR A 225 -2.48 8.74 -8.01
N ALA A 226 -1.37 8.77 -7.25
CA ALA A 226 -0.49 9.93 -7.17
C ALA A 226 0.07 10.42 -8.53
N PRO A 227 0.42 9.55 -9.50
CA PRO A 227 0.85 10.02 -10.82
C PRO A 227 -0.26 10.77 -11.56
N PHE A 228 -1.51 10.30 -11.45
CA PHE A 228 -2.66 10.94 -12.09
C PHE A 228 -3.04 12.25 -11.40
N VAL A 229 -2.89 12.34 -10.09
CA VAL A 229 -3.06 13.59 -9.34
C VAL A 229 -1.99 14.62 -9.76
N GLY A 230 -0.74 14.19 -9.96
CA GLY A 230 0.31 15.03 -10.52
C GLY A 230 0.03 15.47 -11.96
N LEU A 231 -0.44 14.56 -12.81
CA LEU A 231 -0.86 14.86 -14.18
C LEU A 231 -2.00 15.88 -14.23
N PHE A 232 -3.00 15.74 -13.34
CA PHE A 232 -4.08 16.73 -13.21
C PHE A 232 -3.52 18.12 -12.90
N GLY A 233 -2.55 18.23 -11.99
CA GLY A 233 -1.88 19.49 -11.69
C GLY A 233 -1.21 20.13 -12.93
N THR A 234 -0.65 19.32 -13.83
CA THR A 234 0.00 19.87 -15.03
C THR A 234 -1.00 20.35 -16.07
N VAL A 235 -2.06 19.57 -16.30
CA VAL A 235 -3.14 19.94 -17.21
C VAL A 235 -3.76 21.25 -16.75
N TRP A 236 -3.99 21.39 -15.45
CA TRP A 236 -4.52 22.62 -14.86
C TRP A 236 -3.57 23.82 -15.04
N GLY A 237 -2.29 23.66 -14.72
CA GLY A 237 -1.32 24.76 -14.83
C GLY A 237 -1.07 25.19 -16.29
N ILE A 238 -1.02 24.24 -17.23
CA ILE A 238 -0.91 24.55 -18.66
C ILE A 238 -2.17 25.26 -19.16
N MET A 239 -3.36 24.81 -18.76
CA MET A 239 -4.62 25.48 -19.10
C MET A 239 -4.63 26.94 -18.61
N ASN A 240 -4.25 27.19 -17.35
CA ASN A 240 -4.17 28.54 -16.81
C ASN A 240 -3.14 29.42 -17.52
N SER A 241 -2.01 28.83 -17.95
CA SER A 241 -1.00 29.53 -18.75
C SER A 241 -1.56 29.98 -20.11
N PHE A 242 -2.31 29.12 -20.81
CA PHE A 242 -2.98 29.48 -22.06
C PHE A 242 -4.07 30.54 -21.88
N ILE A 243 -4.83 30.49 -20.78
CA ILE A 243 -5.80 31.55 -20.43
C ILE A 243 -5.08 32.90 -20.25
N GLY A 244 -3.88 32.90 -19.66
CA GLY A 244 -3.03 34.09 -19.53
C GLY A 244 -2.63 34.71 -20.87
N ILE A 245 -2.22 33.89 -21.84
CA ILE A 245 -1.92 34.34 -23.22
C ILE A 245 -3.16 34.98 -23.85
N ALA A 246 -4.32 34.31 -23.76
CA ALA A 246 -5.55 34.79 -24.38
C ALA A 246 -5.99 36.16 -23.81
N LYS A 247 -5.82 36.38 -22.50
CA LYS A 247 -6.17 37.65 -21.84
C LYS A 247 -5.19 38.78 -22.16
N THR A 248 -3.89 38.47 -22.23
CA THR A 248 -2.86 39.49 -22.49
C THR A 248 -2.73 39.82 -23.97
N GLN A 249 -3.25 38.99 -24.87
CA GLN A 249 -3.13 39.14 -26.33
C GLN A 249 -1.68 39.24 -26.81
N THR A 250 -0.73 38.77 -26.00
CA THR A 250 0.70 38.74 -26.34
C THR A 250 1.18 37.29 -26.48
N THR A 251 2.00 37.03 -27.49
CA THR A 251 2.64 35.72 -27.70
C THR A 251 3.98 35.59 -26.99
N ASN A 252 4.26 36.49 -26.02
CA ASN A 252 5.53 36.51 -25.32
C ASN A 252 5.66 35.27 -24.41
N LEU A 253 6.57 34.37 -24.78
CA LEU A 253 6.84 33.12 -24.05
C LEU A 253 7.31 33.35 -22.60
N ALA A 254 7.91 34.51 -22.30
CA ALA A 254 8.38 34.83 -20.95
C ALA A 254 7.21 34.89 -19.94
N VAL A 255 6.00 35.25 -20.39
CA VAL A 255 4.82 35.39 -19.51
C VAL A 255 4.26 34.03 -19.08
N VAL A 256 4.45 32.98 -19.88
CA VAL A 256 3.91 31.64 -19.60
C VAL A 256 4.91 30.64 -19.09
N ALA A 257 6.21 30.87 -19.31
CA ALA A 257 7.26 29.96 -18.87
C ALA A 257 7.16 29.58 -17.37
N PRO A 258 6.85 30.49 -16.44
CA PRO A 258 6.69 30.14 -15.03
C PRO A 258 5.53 29.16 -14.77
N GLY A 259 4.35 29.40 -15.36
CA GLY A 259 3.16 28.55 -15.14
C GLY A 259 3.32 27.14 -15.71
N ILE A 260 4.03 27.00 -16.84
CA ILE A 260 4.37 25.69 -17.41
C ILE A 260 5.39 24.97 -16.52
N ALA A 261 6.39 25.68 -16.00
CA ALA A 261 7.38 25.09 -15.11
C ALA A 261 6.72 24.56 -13.81
N GLU A 262 5.80 25.34 -13.21
CA GLU A 262 5.02 24.95 -12.03
C GLU A 262 4.12 23.73 -12.29
N ALA A 263 3.48 23.71 -13.47
CA ALA A 263 2.73 22.55 -13.93
C ALA A 263 3.60 21.30 -13.97
N LEU A 264 4.77 21.34 -14.62
CA LEU A 264 5.67 20.19 -14.70
C LEU A 264 6.18 19.73 -13.32
N LEU A 265 6.38 20.67 -12.39
CA LEU A 265 6.75 20.36 -11.01
C LEU A 265 5.69 19.51 -10.32
N ALA A 266 4.39 19.77 -10.53
CA ALA A 266 3.31 18.98 -9.93
C ALA A 266 3.37 17.48 -10.32
N THR A 267 3.70 17.16 -11.58
CA THR A 267 3.91 15.77 -12.00
C THR A 267 5.15 15.16 -11.37
N ALA A 268 6.24 15.91 -11.26
CA ALA A 268 7.44 15.43 -10.59
C ALA A 268 7.13 15.03 -9.13
N PHE A 269 6.37 15.85 -8.40
CA PHE A 269 5.88 15.50 -7.05
C PHE A 269 4.99 14.25 -7.05
N GLY A 270 4.13 14.09 -8.07
CA GLY A 270 3.29 12.91 -8.23
C GLY A 270 4.10 11.62 -8.31
N LEU A 271 5.16 11.62 -9.12
CA LEU A 271 6.08 10.49 -9.27
C LEU A 271 6.89 10.23 -8.00
N VAL A 272 7.40 11.29 -7.35
CA VAL A 272 8.16 11.18 -6.09
C VAL A 272 7.31 10.59 -4.97
N ALA A 273 6.00 10.87 -4.93
CA ALA A 273 5.08 10.25 -3.98
C ALA A 273 4.73 8.80 -4.37
N ALA A 274 4.51 8.53 -5.66
CA ALA A 274 4.05 7.23 -6.16
C ALA A 274 5.11 6.12 -6.08
N ILE A 275 6.34 6.40 -6.52
CA ILE A 275 7.38 5.38 -6.67
C ILE A 275 7.70 4.69 -5.34
N PRO A 276 7.99 5.41 -4.23
CA PRO A 276 8.23 4.78 -2.94
C PRO A 276 7.01 3.99 -2.46
N ALA A 277 5.79 4.52 -2.64
CA ALA A 277 4.57 3.86 -2.21
C ALA A 277 4.40 2.49 -2.87
N VAL A 278 4.61 2.39 -4.18
CA VAL A 278 4.54 1.11 -4.92
C VAL A 278 5.62 0.14 -4.46
N VAL A 279 6.87 0.59 -4.32
CA VAL A 279 7.98 -0.27 -3.88
C VAL A 279 7.71 -0.82 -2.48
N ILE A 280 7.34 0.03 -1.53
CA ILE A 280 7.06 -0.35 -0.15
C ILE A 280 5.86 -1.30 -0.09
N TYR A 281 4.79 -1.02 -0.84
CA TYR A 281 3.63 -1.89 -0.94
C TYR A 281 4.03 -3.30 -1.39
N ASN A 282 4.82 -3.41 -2.46
CA ASN A 282 5.26 -4.70 -3.00
C ASN A 282 6.14 -5.49 -2.02
N VAL A 283 7.03 -4.79 -1.31
CA VAL A 283 7.86 -5.40 -0.25
C VAL A 283 6.98 -5.96 0.87
N PHE A 284 5.96 -5.21 1.31
CA PHE A 284 5.03 -5.69 2.32
C PHE A 284 4.15 -6.82 1.82
N ALA A 285 3.58 -6.73 0.62
CA ALA A 285 2.76 -7.79 0.04
C ALA A 285 3.52 -9.13 0.02
N ARG A 286 4.77 -9.13 -0.47
CA ARG A 286 5.64 -10.32 -0.45
C ARG A 286 5.97 -10.77 0.97
N SER A 287 6.30 -9.83 1.85
CA SER A 287 6.70 -10.14 3.22
C SER A 287 5.55 -10.71 4.05
N ILE A 288 4.32 -10.25 3.82
CA ILE A 288 3.09 -10.72 4.47
C ILE A 288 2.69 -12.08 3.92
N ALA A 289 2.81 -12.31 2.61
CA ALA A 289 2.61 -13.64 2.03
C ALA A 289 3.55 -14.68 2.66
N GLY A 290 4.84 -14.34 2.81
CA GLY A 290 5.80 -15.20 3.51
C GLY A 290 5.49 -15.39 5.00
N TYR A 291 4.96 -14.38 5.68
CA TYR A 291 4.49 -14.52 7.06
C TYR A 291 3.27 -15.45 7.14
N LYS A 292 2.29 -15.31 6.25
CA LYS A 292 1.11 -16.19 6.16
C LYS A 292 1.51 -17.65 5.93
N ALA A 293 2.52 -17.90 5.09
CA ALA A 293 3.04 -19.25 4.89
C ALA A 293 3.59 -19.84 6.20
N GLN A 294 4.40 -19.08 6.95
CA GLN A 294 4.90 -19.51 8.26
C GLN A 294 3.78 -19.73 9.29
N VAL A 295 2.72 -18.92 9.26
CA VAL A 295 1.53 -19.12 10.10
C VAL A 295 0.84 -20.44 9.75
N SER A 296 0.73 -20.76 8.46
CA SER A 296 0.19 -22.02 7.97
C SER A 296 1.03 -23.23 8.41
N ASP A 297 2.35 -23.12 8.39
CA ASP A 297 3.25 -24.16 8.87
C ASP A 297 3.04 -24.44 10.37
N ALA A 298 2.82 -23.39 11.18
CA ALA A 298 2.54 -23.52 12.61
C ALA A 298 1.19 -24.22 12.84
N SER A 299 0.16 -23.85 12.05
CA SER A 299 -1.14 -24.51 12.06
C SER A 299 -1.03 -25.99 11.71
N ALA A 300 -0.26 -26.35 10.69
CA ALA A 300 -0.03 -27.74 10.30
C ALA A 300 0.66 -28.52 11.42
N GLN A 301 1.65 -27.93 12.11
CA GLN A 301 2.29 -28.56 13.25
C GLN A 301 1.30 -28.86 14.39
N VAL A 302 0.38 -27.94 14.69
CA VAL A 302 -0.67 -28.15 15.69
C VAL A 302 -1.62 -29.27 15.26
N LEU A 303 -2.03 -29.30 13.99
CA LEU A 303 -2.90 -30.35 13.45
C LEU A 303 -2.23 -31.74 13.52
N LEU A 304 -0.91 -31.82 13.29
CA LEU A 304 -0.15 -33.06 13.47
C LEU A 304 -0.14 -33.54 14.93
N LEU A 305 -0.02 -32.62 15.90
CA LEU A 305 -0.10 -32.95 17.32
C LEU A 305 -1.50 -33.46 17.69
N VAL A 306 -2.56 -32.79 17.22
CA VAL A 306 -3.95 -33.21 17.41
C VAL A 306 -4.18 -34.60 16.83
N SER A 307 -3.74 -34.83 15.59
CA SER A 307 -3.91 -36.12 14.92
C SER A 307 -3.24 -37.25 15.71
N ARG A 308 -1.99 -37.04 16.14
CA ARG A 308 -1.23 -38.02 16.93
C ARG A 308 -1.87 -38.28 18.29
N ASP A 309 -2.30 -37.22 18.99
CA ASP A 309 -2.94 -37.36 20.31
C ASP A 309 -4.26 -38.11 20.23
N LEU A 310 -5.08 -37.87 19.19
CA LEU A 310 -6.33 -38.60 18.93
C LEU A 310 -6.09 -40.07 18.58
N ASP A 311 -5.03 -40.39 17.84
CA ASP A 311 -4.69 -41.77 17.45
C ASP A 311 -4.23 -42.58 18.67
N HIS A 312 -3.54 -41.96 19.63
CA HIS A 312 -3.09 -42.61 20.87
C HIS A 312 -4.18 -42.78 21.94
N GLN A 313 -5.36 -42.17 21.80
CA GLN A 313 -6.45 -42.41 22.73
C GLN A 313 -6.92 -43.87 22.62
N PRO A 314 -6.95 -44.64 23.72
CA PRO A 314 -7.42 -46.02 23.67
C PRO A 314 -8.85 -46.05 23.13
N SER A 315 -9.06 -46.79 22.04
CA SER A 315 -10.41 -47.11 21.58
C SER A 315 -11.09 -47.85 22.73
N GLU A 316 -12.19 -47.32 23.26
CA GLU A 316 -13.02 -48.09 24.21
C GLU A 316 -13.38 -49.41 23.52
N ARG A 317 -12.70 -50.50 23.91
CA ARG A 317 -13.10 -51.85 23.50
C ARG A 317 -14.54 -52.02 23.97
N PRO A 318 -15.48 -52.47 23.12
CA PRO A 318 -16.79 -52.82 23.61
C PRO A 318 -16.62 -53.98 24.60
N ALA A 319 -16.74 -53.67 25.88
CA ALA A 319 -16.79 -54.64 26.95
C ALA A 319 -18.15 -55.35 26.87
N HIS A 320 -18.28 -56.29 25.93
CA HIS A 320 -19.35 -57.29 25.91
C HIS A 320 -18.85 -58.53 25.17
N ALA A 321 -18.04 -59.35 25.86
CA ALA A 321 -18.03 -60.77 25.59
C ALA A 321 -19.27 -61.34 26.31
N PRO A 322 -20.32 -61.82 25.62
CA PRO A 322 -21.42 -62.47 26.31
C PRO A 322 -20.90 -63.76 26.94
N HIS A 323 -21.06 -63.85 28.25
CA HIS A 323 -20.80 -65.03 29.07
C HIS A 323 -21.65 -66.20 28.54
N MET A 324 -21.07 -67.11 27.77
CA MET A 324 -21.70 -68.38 27.42
C MET A 324 -21.80 -69.24 28.67
N VAL A 325 -22.98 -69.24 29.30
CA VAL A 325 -23.35 -70.27 30.29
C VAL A 325 -23.48 -71.58 29.51
N LYS A 326 -22.52 -72.49 29.72
CA LYS A 326 -22.60 -73.87 29.25
C LYS A 326 -23.57 -74.59 30.20
N VAL A 327 -24.84 -74.70 29.81
CA VAL A 327 -25.80 -75.57 30.50
C VAL A 327 -25.56 -76.99 30.00
N GLY A 328 -25.09 -77.85 30.91
CA GLY A 328 -25.10 -79.29 30.75
C GLY A 328 -26.41 -79.91 31.21
#